data_AF-A0A817RBV2-F1
#
_entry.id   AF-A0A817RBV2-F1
#
_cell.length_a   1.000
_cell.length_b   1.000
_cell.length_c   1.000
_cell.angle_alpha   90.00
_cell.angle_beta   90.00
_cell.angle_gamma   90.00
#
_symmetry.space_group_name_H-M   'P 1'
#
loop_
_entity.id
_entity.type
_entity.pdbx_description
1 polymer ?
#
loop_
_entity_poly.entity_id
_entity_poly.type
_entity_poly.pdbx_seq_one_letter_code
_entity_poly.pdbx_strand_id
1 'polypeptide(L)'
;MASSTIKDSVPSEIKQHIKPESLKREFDINISRTQTTIHVLQWNVLAQALSYTKGNFVRVSDDVVDFDSRKWRILEQIIIRQPDLCALQEMDIFDCFLKNELPKYG
;
A
#
# COMPACT_ATOMS: atom_id res chain seq x y z
N MET A 1 13.81 -10.16 -18.89
CA MET A 1 14.72 -9.29 -18.14
C MET A 1 13.98 -8.04 -17.67
N ALA A 2 13.08 -8.15 -16.68
CA ALA A 2 12.32 -6.99 -16.16
C ALA A 2 12.02 -7.17 -14.67
N SER A 3 12.99 -7.67 -13.90
CA SER A 3 12.83 -7.97 -12.47
C SER A 3 13.65 -7.05 -11.56
N SER A 4 14.24 -5.98 -12.10
CA SER A 4 15.23 -5.16 -11.38
C SER A 4 14.82 -3.71 -11.13
N THR A 5 13.53 -3.34 -11.18
CA THR A 5 13.14 -1.91 -11.03
C THR A 5 12.11 -1.63 -9.93
N ILE A 6 11.35 -2.64 -9.46
CA ILE A 6 10.23 -2.40 -8.52
C ILE A 6 10.70 -2.17 -7.07
N LYS A 7 11.90 -2.64 -6.68
CA LYS A 7 12.44 -2.38 -5.33
C LYS A 7 13.08 -1.00 -5.17
N ASP A 8 13.41 -0.35 -6.28
CA ASP A 8 14.06 0.97 -6.31
C ASP A 8 13.04 2.12 -6.43
N SER A 9 11.76 1.81 -6.66
CA SER A 9 10.70 2.81 -6.75
C SER A 9 10.22 3.33 -5.38
N VAL A 10 10.52 2.64 -4.28
CA VAL A 10 10.19 3.13 -2.94
C VAL A 10 11.34 3.97 -2.37
N PRO A 11 11.09 5.25 -2.07
CA PRO A 11 12.07 6.14 -1.45
C PRO A 11 12.62 5.61 -0.13
N SER A 12 13.89 5.94 0.14
CA SER A 12 14.59 5.54 1.37
C SER A 12 13.90 6.06 2.64
N GLU A 13 13.24 7.23 2.56
CA GLU A 13 12.48 7.81 3.67
C GLU A 13 11.24 7.00 4.03
N ILE A 14 10.68 6.22 3.10
CA ILE A 14 9.54 5.34 3.40
C ILE A 14 10.08 4.02 3.98
N LYS A 15 11.18 3.49 3.43
CA LYS A 15 11.81 2.24 3.88
C LYS A 15 12.21 2.25 5.35
N GLN A 16 12.63 3.40 5.90
CA GLN A 16 12.99 3.49 7.34
C GLN A 16 11.79 3.28 8.28
N HIS A 17 10.57 3.57 7.84
CA HIS A 17 9.36 3.45 8.65
C HIS A 17 8.74 2.04 8.62
N ILE A 18 9.25 1.14 7.78
CA ILE A 18 8.60 -0.14 7.48
C ILE A 18 9.45 -1.31 7.98
N LYS A 19 9.04 -1.90 9.10
CA LYS A 19 9.56 -3.19 9.61
C LYS A 19 8.43 -4.03 10.23
N PRO A 20 8.26 -5.32 9.88
CA PRO A 20 9.07 -6.15 8.96
C PRO A 20 8.81 -5.91 7.45
N GLU A 21 9.64 -6.53 6.59
CA GLU A 21 9.54 -6.50 5.12
C GLU A 21 8.18 -7.02 4.65
N SER A 22 7.61 -6.36 3.63
CA SER A 22 6.32 -6.70 3.06
C SER A 22 6.30 -8.10 2.42
N LEU A 23 5.14 -8.75 2.44
CA LEU A 23 4.96 -10.07 1.82
C LEU A 23 5.30 -9.99 0.32
N LYS A 24 6.21 -10.86 -0.13
CA LYS A 24 6.56 -10.96 -1.55
C LYS A 24 5.39 -11.56 -2.31
N ARG A 25 4.86 -10.83 -3.28
CA ARG A 25 3.79 -11.26 -4.18
C ARG A 25 4.29 -11.20 -5.62
N GLU A 26 3.97 -12.21 -6.39
CA GLU A 26 4.28 -12.28 -7.82
C GLU A 26 2.98 -12.12 -8.62
N PHE A 27 3.07 -11.48 -9.79
CA PHE A 27 1.96 -11.36 -10.71
C PHE A 27 1.98 -12.52 -11.68
N ASP A 28 0.89 -13.28 -11.74
CA ASP A 28 0.67 -14.25 -12.81
C ASP A 28 0.14 -13.51 -14.05
N ILE A 29 1.05 -13.08 -14.91
CA ILE A 29 0.72 -12.30 -16.11
C ILE A 29 0.61 -13.25 -17.29
N ASN A 30 -0.62 -13.62 -17.65
CA ASN A 30 -0.92 -14.35 -18.88
C ASN A 30 -1.64 -13.45 -19.90
N ILE A 31 -0.93 -12.40 -20.36
CA ILE A 31 -1.48 -11.39 -21.27
C ILE A 31 -0.57 -11.25 -22.50
N SER A 32 -1.17 -11.28 -23.68
CA SER A 32 -0.48 -11.01 -24.96
C SER A 32 0.04 -9.57 -24.98
N ARG A 33 1.31 -9.36 -25.37
CA ARG A 33 1.98 -8.04 -25.45
C ARG A 33 1.34 -7.04 -26.44
N THR A 34 0.26 -7.41 -27.12
CA THR A 34 -0.40 -6.61 -28.16
C THR A 34 -1.58 -5.79 -27.65
N GLN A 35 -1.98 -5.91 -26.38
CA GLN A 35 -3.13 -5.19 -25.81
C GLN A 35 -2.69 -4.10 -24.83
N THR A 36 -3.33 -2.94 -24.93
CA THR A 36 -3.25 -1.89 -23.90
C THR A 36 -3.88 -2.40 -22.61
N THR A 37 -3.13 -2.34 -21.51
CA THR A 37 -3.56 -2.79 -20.17
C THR A 37 -3.80 -1.61 -19.24
N ILE A 38 -4.73 -1.76 -18.30
CA ILE A 38 -4.95 -0.82 -17.19
C ILE A 38 -4.70 -1.59 -15.90
N HIS A 39 -3.82 -1.07 -15.04
CA HIS A 39 -3.55 -1.62 -13.72
C HIS A 39 -4.52 -1.04 -12.69
N VAL A 40 -5.35 -1.90 -12.13
CA VAL A 40 -6.31 -1.51 -11.08
C VAL A 40 -5.86 -2.07 -9.75
N LEU A 41 -5.68 -1.21 -8.75
CA LEU A 41 -5.49 -1.59 -7.36
C LEU A 41 -6.80 -1.42 -6.61
N GLN A 42 -7.36 -2.51 -6.10
CA GLN A 42 -8.45 -2.48 -5.13
C GLN A 42 -7.93 -2.90 -3.77
N TRP A 43 -8.25 -2.11 -2.73
CA TRP A 43 -7.77 -2.41 -1.39
C TRP A 43 -8.69 -1.86 -0.29
N ASN A 44 -9.19 -2.75 0.58
CA ASN A 44 -9.72 -2.35 1.87
C ASN A 44 -8.55 -2.10 2.84
N VAL A 45 -8.33 -0.83 3.20
CA VAL A 45 -7.17 -0.40 4.00
C VAL A 45 -7.39 -0.48 5.51
N LEU A 46 -8.58 -0.94 5.95
CA LEU A 46 -9.02 -1.00 7.34
C LEU A 46 -9.00 0.37 8.02
N ALA A 47 -10.19 0.92 8.29
CA ALA A 47 -10.34 2.22 8.93
C ALA A 47 -9.69 2.21 10.33
N GLN A 48 -9.00 3.29 10.70
CA GLN A 48 -8.41 3.40 12.03
C GLN A 48 -9.48 3.34 13.13
N ALA A 49 -10.66 3.91 12.89
CA ALA A 49 -11.78 3.80 13.82
C ALA A 49 -12.17 2.34 14.12
N LEU A 50 -12.03 1.44 13.14
CA LEU A 50 -12.36 0.02 13.26
C LEU A 50 -11.22 -0.80 13.85
N SER A 51 -9.98 -0.33 13.71
CA SER A 51 -8.78 -1.06 14.12
C SER A 51 -8.72 -1.24 15.65
N TYR A 52 -9.06 -0.20 16.43
CA TYR A 52 -9.09 -0.27 17.89
C TYR A 52 -10.38 -0.84 18.49
N THR A 53 -11.54 -0.48 17.92
CA THR A 53 -12.83 -0.72 18.60
C THR A 53 -13.53 -2.02 18.19
N LYS A 54 -13.26 -2.54 16.99
CA LYS A 54 -13.97 -3.70 16.42
C LYS A 54 -13.07 -4.78 15.80
N GLY A 55 -11.76 -4.54 15.76
CA GLY A 55 -10.83 -5.36 14.99
C GLY A 55 -10.64 -6.79 15.48
N ASN A 56 -10.90 -7.09 16.77
CA ASN A 56 -10.62 -8.39 17.39
C ASN A 56 -9.27 -8.98 16.94
N PHE A 57 -8.25 -8.13 16.77
CA PHE A 57 -6.94 -8.52 16.28
C PHE A 57 -6.08 -9.10 17.41
N VAL A 58 -6.57 -10.17 18.06
CA VAL A 58 -5.99 -10.77 19.29
C VAL A 58 -4.53 -11.22 19.12
N ARG A 59 -4.06 -11.40 17.89
CA ARG A 59 -2.69 -11.85 17.55
C ARG A 59 -1.77 -10.74 17.05
N VAL A 60 -2.27 -9.51 16.93
CA VAL A 60 -1.53 -8.37 16.41
C VAL A 60 -1.18 -7.46 17.58
N SER A 61 0.05 -6.99 17.63
CA SER A 61 0.49 -6.06 18.66
C SER A 61 -0.08 -4.65 18.40
N ASP A 62 -0.38 -3.91 19.46
CA ASP A 62 -1.09 -2.63 19.38
C ASP A 62 -0.35 -1.57 18.55
N ASP A 63 1.00 -1.64 18.51
CA ASP A 63 1.87 -0.78 17.71
C ASP A 63 1.67 -0.94 16.19
N VAL A 64 1.19 -2.11 15.75
CA VAL A 64 0.89 -2.41 14.35
C VAL A 64 -0.52 -1.96 13.95
N VAL A 65 -1.41 -1.80 14.94
CA VAL A 65 -2.79 -1.31 14.75
C VAL A 65 -2.81 0.22 14.65
N ASP A 66 -1.78 0.89 15.16
CA ASP A 66 -1.64 2.33 15.13
C ASP A 66 -1.47 2.91 13.71
N PHE A 67 -2.11 4.06 13.47
CA PHE A 67 -2.11 4.67 12.15
C PHE A 67 -0.72 5.16 11.73
N ASP A 68 0.08 5.67 12.67
CA ASP A 68 1.40 6.21 12.32
C ASP A 68 2.33 5.13 11.77
N SER A 69 2.17 3.88 12.20
CA SER A 69 2.85 2.72 11.65
C SER A 69 2.24 2.23 10.33
N ARG A 70 0.90 2.17 10.24
CA ARG A 70 0.20 1.60 9.07
C ARG A 70 0.25 2.48 7.83
N LYS A 71 0.22 3.80 8.00
CA LYS A 71 0.14 4.77 6.89
C LYS A 71 1.30 4.63 5.89
N TRP A 72 2.51 4.37 6.39
CA TRP A 72 3.70 4.17 5.57
C TRP A 72 3.63 2.89 4.75
N ARG A 73 3.07 1.81 5.31
CA ARG A 73 2.83 0.57 4.57
C ARG A 73 1.78 0.74 3.49
N ILE A 74 0.70 1.47 3.77
CA ILE A 74 -0.33 1.75 2.75
C ILE A 74 0.30 2.48 1.56
N LEU A 75 1.06 3.53 1.85
CA LEU A 75 1.76 4.30 0.82
C LEU A 75 2.76 3.46 0.02
N GLU A 76 3.60 2.67 0.70
CA GLU A 76 4.55 1.75 0.06
C GLU A 76 3.85 0.79 -0.91
N GLN A 77 2.75 0.16 -0.49
CA GLN A 77 2.07 -0.82 -1.32
C GLN A 77 1.45 -0.21 -2.58
N ILE A 78 1.01 1.06 -2.53
CA ILE A 78 0.52 1.80 -3.69
C ILE A 78 1.69 2.15 -4.63
N ILE A 79 2.79 2.70 -4.09
CA ILE A 79 3.98 3.09 -4.87
C ILE A 79 4.62 1.90 -5.58
N ILE A 80 4.74 0.75 -4.89
CA ILE A 80 5.32 -0.48 -5.47
C ILE A 80 4.49 -0.97 -6.67
N ARG A 81 3.17 -0.78 -6.64
CA ARG A 81 2.24 -1.33 -7.64
C ARG A 81 2.01 -0.40 -8.82
N GLN A 82 2.24 0.90 -8.65
CA GLN A 82 2.01 1.93 -9.68
C GLN A 82 0.69 1.71 -10.44
N PRO A 83 -0.47 1.66 -9.74
CA PRO A 83 -1.74 1.45 -10.40
C PRO A 83 -2.17 2.69 -11.19
N ASP A 84 -2.77 2.48 -12.36
CA ASP A 84 -3.43 3.55 -13.13
C ASP A 84 -4.73 4.00 -12.45
N LEU A 85 -5.41 3.08 -11.76
CA LEU A 85 -6.62 3.32 -10.98
C LEU A 85 -6.51 2.68 -9.59
N CYS A 86 -6.68 3.49 -8.55
CA CYS A 86 -6.65 3.04 -7.16
C CYS A 86 -8.03 3.21 -6.50
N ALA A 87 -8.63 2.11 -6.04
CA ALA A 87 -9.92 2.06 -5.38
C ALA A 87 -9.77 1.58 -3.93
N LEU A 88 -9.86 2.51 -2.98
CA LEU A 88 -9.68 2.24 -1.55
C LEU A 88 -11.03 2.19 -0.81
N GLN A 89 -11.19 1.21 0.09
CA GLN A 89 -12.33 1.12 1.01
C GLN A 89 -11.88 1.23 2.47
N GLU A 90 -12.80 1.63 3.35
CA GLU A 90 -12.56 1.86 4.79
C GLU A 90 -11.41 2.84 5.06
N MET A 91 -11.40 3.97 4.36
CA MET A 91 -10.38 5.00 4.56
C MET A 91 -10.96 6.21 5.28
N ASP A 92 -10.56 6.41 6.53
CA ASP A 92 -11.04 7.48 7.42
C ASP A 92 -10.04 8.65 7.58
N ILE A 93 -8.82 8.53 7.05
CA ILE A 93 -7.73 9.53 7.20
C ILE A 93 -7.16 9.92 5.81
N PHE A 94 -8.03 10.03 4.79
CA PHE A 94 -7.60 10.37 3.44
C PHE A 94 -7.01 11.78 3.33
N ASP A 95 -7.77 12.80 3.77
CA ASP A 95 -7.37 14.21 3.63
C ASP A 95 -6.13 14.58 4.46
N CYS A 96 -5.95 13.93 5.61
CA CYS A 96 -4.85 14.25 6.52
C CYS A 96 -3.50 13.62 6.10
N PHE A 97 -3.51 12.55 5.30
CA PHE A 97 -2.29 11.83 4.94
C PHE A 97 -2.17 11.61 3.43
N LEU A 98 -3.00 10.73 2.86
CA LEU A 98 -2.74 10.20 1.51
C LEU A 98 -2.85 11.29 0.44
N LYS A 99 -3.77 12.24 0.61
CA LYS A 99 -3.95 13.37 -0.30
C LYS A 99 -2.70 14.24 -0.46
N ASN A 100 -1.89 14.36 0.59
CA ASN A 100 -0.68 15.20 0.59
C ASN A 100 0.58 14.40 0.28
N GLU A 101 0.62 13.13 0.68
CA GLU A 101 1.81 12.29 0.51
C GLU A 101 1.87 11.61 -0.85
N LEU A 102 0.74 11.11 -1.39
CA LEU A 102 0.74 10.35 -2.63
C LEU A 102 1.25 11.15 -3.85
N PRO A 103 0.85 12.42 -4.07
CA PRO A 103 1.31 13.21 -5.23
C PRO A 103 2.82 13.48 -5.26
N LYS A 104 3.54 13.24 -4.15
CA LYS A 104 5.01 13.38 -4.11
C LYS A 104 5.71 12.27 -4.89
N TYR A 105 5.00 11.19 -5.22
CA TYR A 105 5.55 9.97 -5.79
C TYR A 105 4.95 9.59 -7.16
N GLY A 106 4.11 10.46 -7.73
CA GLY A 106 3.40 10.26 -9.01
C GLY A 106 1.90 10.31 -8.84
#